data_AF-A0A9P1GGH5-F1
#
_entry.id   AF-A0A9P1GGH5-F1
#
_cell.length_a   1.000
_cell.length_b   1.000
_cell.length_c   1.000
_cell.angle_alpha   90.00
_cell.angle_beta   90.00
_cell.angle_gamma   90.00
#
_symmetry.space_group_name_H-M   'P 1'
#
loop_
_entity.id
_entity.type
_entity.pdbx_description
1 polymer ?
#
loop_
_entity_poly.entity_id
_entity_poly.type
_entity_poly.pdbx_seq_one_letter_code
_entity_poly.pdbx_strand_id
1 'polypeptide(L)'
;MEVDPLFTATTAEAIPRKAQKESLRWQEIETSGARYMSLETTDLENQQAPKTRWPLVLSAAVLSAWLVVFNALWIGLSTDWVARNWSQNMPDWFHYGDWAFCISAIGELFIRMCGQGLHFFYEDHWRWNLFDTIVVATQVADLGGSVLERSATGGPSHPSLQGLRVLKLVRILRIARIASVFPELHILISYIMDSLQSLFWTMVLIFACLYAVSVVITQLVSDHKIAVGKEGMEAGGKEEMLEFFGSLDTTMISLYMVISEGIHWKELMDPLAENMGSWVRVVFVAFTGNKLECWNKQWEYMGI
;
A
#
# COMPACT_ATOMS: atom_id res chain seq x y z
N MET A 1 -41.41 50.42 -28.82
CA MET A 1 -42.64 50.30 -28.02
C MET A 1 -42.43 49.08 -27.14
N GLU A 2 -42.19 49.30 -25.86
CA GLU A 2 -42.24 48.28 -24.81
C GLU A 2 -43.53 47.46 -24.93
N VAL A 3 -43.45 46.15 -24.66
CA VAL A 3 -44.01 45.52 -23.45
C VAL A 3 -43.23 44.22 -23.16
N ASP A 4 -42.39 44.26 -22.12
CA ASP A 4 -41.94 43.13 -21.26
C ASP A 4 -43.03 42.91 -20.16
N PRO A 5 -42.96 41.98 -19.16
CA PRO A 5 -42.22 40.72 -18.94
C PRO A 5 -43.12 39.63 -18.25
N LEU A 6 -42.52 38.63 -17.58
CA LEU A 6 -43.07 37.61 -16.63
C LEU A 6 -43.42 36.21 -17.22
N PHE A 7 -42.51 35.24 -17.12
CA PHE A 7 -42.43 34.36 -15.95
C PHE A 7 -41.19 33.42 -16.03
N THR A 8 -40.27 33.66 -15.10
CA THR A 8 -39.40 32.71 -14.40
C THR A 8 -38.44 31.81 -15.18
N ALA A 9 -37.20 32.28 -15.27
CA ALA A 9 -36.03 31.44 -15.07
C ALA A 9 -36.04 30.85 -13.64
N THR A 10 -35.94 29.53 -13.46
CA THR A 10 -35.17 28.95 -12.35
C THR A 10 -34.88 27.44 -12.57
N THR A 11 -33.63 27.06 -12.29
CA THR A 11 -33.12 25.70 -11.99
C THR A 11 -33.24 24.60 -13.05
N ALA A 12 -32.33 24.60 -14.02
CA ALA A 12 -31.79 23.35 -14.55
C ALA A 12 -30.79 22.79 -13.52
N GLU A 13 -31.32 22.13 -12.49
CA GLU A 13 -30.52 21.46 -11.47
C GLU A 13 -29.99 20.14 -12.06
N ALA A 14 -28.67 19.98 -12.05
CA ALA A 14 -27.98 18.85 -12.65
C ALA A 14 -28.35 17.54 -11.94
N ILE A 15 -29.05 16.66 -12.66
CA ILE A 15 -29.41 15.31 -12.18
C ILE A 15 -28.13 14.44 -12.12
N PRO A 16 -27.79 13.84 -10.97
CA PRO A 16 -26.56 13.04 -10.84
C PRO A 16 -26.63 11.72 -11.62
N ARG A 17 -25.53 11.38 -12.33
CA ARG A 17 -25.34 10.21 -13.22
C ARG A 17 -25.69 8.83 -12.62
N LYS A 18 -25.89 8.70 -11.31
CA LYS A 18 -26.30 7.43 -10.68
C LYS A 18 -27.76 7.06 -10.94
N ALA A 19 -28.62 8.02 -11.28
CA ALA A 19 -30.04 7.77 -11.54
C ALA A 19 -30.33 7.15 -12.93
N GLN A 20 -29.34 7.05 -13.81
CA GLN A 20 -29.57 6.71 -15.21
C GLN A 20 -29.53 5.19 -15.52
N LYS A 21 -29.16 4.34 -14.55
CA LYS A 21 -28.76 2.95 -14.85
C LYS A 21 -29.65 1.84 -14.30
N GLU A 22 -30.74 2.13 -13.61
CA GLU A 22 -31.58 1.09 -12.99
C GLU A 22 -33.02 1.12 -13.52
N SER A 23 -33.31 0.12 -14.37
CA SER A 23 -34.63 -0.37 -14.81
C SER A 23 -35.68 0.64 -15.32
N LEU A 24 -35.43 1.27 -16.48
CA LEU A 24 -36.50 1.91 -17.26
C LEU A 24 -37.16 0.87 -18.16
N ARG A 25 -38.29 0.30 -17.72
CA ARG A 25 -39.12 -0.60 -18.55
C ARG A 25 -40.23 0.23 -19.20
N TRP A 26 -40.07 0.51 -20.49
CA TRP A 26 -41.08 1.24 -21.28
C TRP A 26 -42.30 0.34 -21.55
N GLN A 27 -43.49 0.75 -21.13
CA GLN A 27 -44.76 0.21 -21.64
C GLN A 27 -45.45 1.27 -22.49
N GLU A 28 -45.91 0.85 -23.67
CA GLU A 28 -46.61 1.70 -24.62
C GLU A 28 -48.12 1.56 -24.38
N ILE A 29 -48.78 2.66 -24.01
CA ILE A 29 -50.24 2.72 -23.81
C ILE A 29 -50.80 3.67 -24.86
N GLU A 30 -51.73 3.17 -25.66
CA GLU A 30 -52.37 3.94 -26.74
C GLU A 30 -53.82 4.25 -26.36
N THR A 31 -54.14 5.53 -26.18
CA THR A 31 -55.52 6.00 -25.96
C THR A 31 -55.88 7.09 -26.96
N SER A 32 -56.96 6.84 -27.71
CA SER A 32 -57.68 7.79 -28.58
C SER A 32 -56.81 8.81 -29.35
N GLY A 33 -55.82 8.30 -30.11
CA GLY A 33 -55.11 9.07 -31.13
C GLY A 33 -53.92 9.91 -30.66
N ALA A 34 -53.55 9.87 -29.38
CA ALA A 34 -52.33 10.50 -28.88
C ALA A 34 -51.47 9.49 -28.09
N ARG A 35 -50.18 9.42 -28.44
CA ARG A 35 -49.21 8.51 -27.83
C ARG A 35 -48.53 9.22 -26.66
N TYR A 36 -48.71 8.70 -25.45
CA TYR A 36 -48.06 9.24 -24.26
C TYR A 36 -47.09 8.20 -23.68
N MET A 37 -45.92 8.68 -23.26
CA MET A 37 -44.91 7.88 -22.56
C MET A 37 -45.05 8.22 -21.08
N SER A 38 -45.81 7.43 -20.31
CA SER A 38 -46.00 7.65 -18.88
C SER A 38 -44.92 6.90 -18.09
N LEU A 39 -44.11 7.66 -17.33
CA LEU A 39 -43.21 7.12 -16.32
C LEU A 39 -44.03 6.61 -15.14
N GLU A 40 -44.08 5.30 -14.97
CA GLU A 40 -44.66 4.68 -13.78
C GLU A 40 -43.64 4.76 -12.64
N THR A 41 -43.86 5.64 -11.65
CA THR A 41 -42.98 5.84 -10.48
C THR A 41 -43.25 4.83 -9.35
N THR A 42 -43.98 3.75 -9.62
CA THR A 42 -44.66 2.91 -8.61
C THR A 42 -43.76 1.94 -7.83
N ASP A 43 -42.43 2.05 -7.90
CA ASP A 43 -41.51 1.19 -7.11
C ASP A 43 -40.45 1.94 -6.28
N LEU A 44 -40.37 3.27 -6.36
CA LEU A 44 -39.37 4.03 -5.59
C LEU A 44 -39.81 4.37 -4.16
N GLU A 45 -41.11 4.37 -3.88
CA GLU A 45 -41.63 4.66 -2.54
C GLU A 45 -41.51 3.47 -1.57
N ASN A 46 -41.38 2.24 -2.10
CA ASN A 46 -41.36 1.01 -1.30
C ASN A 46 -39.95 0.47 -1.00
N GLN A 47 -38.88 1.15 -1.43
CA GLN A 47 -37.49 0.86 -1.00
C GLN A 47 -37.00 1.78 0.11
N GLN A 48 -37.91 2.35 0.90
CA GLN A 48 -37.52 3.08 2.09
C GLN A 48 -37.07 2.07 3.17
N ALA A 49 -35.77 1.74 3.14
CA ALA A 49 -35.09 1.00 4.19
C ALA A 49 -35.50 1.56 5.57
N PRO A 50 -35.75 0.72 6.58
CA PRO A 50 -36.37 1.13 7.85
C PRO A 50 -35.61 2.31 8.48
N LYS A 51 -36.24 3.49 8.49
CA LYS A 51 -35.70 4.77 8.98
C LYS A 51 -35.24 4.76 10.45
N THR A 52 -35.51 3.70 11.21
CA THR A 52 -35.26 3.62 12.66
C THR A 52 -33.87 3.17 13.07
N ARG A 53 -33.08 2.55 12.17
CA ARG A 53 -31.71 2.06 12.51
C ARG A 53 -30.60 3.09 12.25
N TRP A 54 -30.82 4.03 11.35
CA TRP A 54 -29.82 5.00 10.88
C TRP A 54 -29.25 5.96 11.95
N PRO A 55 -30.03 6.56 12.87
CA PRO A 55 -29.46 7.52 13.84
C PRO A 55 -28.58 6.84 14.92
N LEU A 56 -28.90 5.60 15.29
CA LEU A 56 -28.08 4.82 16.23
C LEU A 56 -26.79 4.33 15.57
N VAL A 57 -26.86 3.92 14.30
CA VAL A 57 -25.69 3.48 13.53
C VAL A 57 -24.75 4.66 13.22
N LEU A 58 -25.30 5.83 12.90
CA LEU A 58 -24.50 7.04 12.65
C LEU A 58 -23.77 7.53 13.91
N SER A 59 -24.45 7.54 15.06
CA SER A 59 -23.82 7.90 16.33
C SER A 59 -22.75 6.88 16.76
N ALA A 60 -23.00 5.58 16.55
CA ALA A 60 -22.00 4.53 16.78
C ALA A 60 -20.77 4.67 15.86
N ALA A 61 -20.95 5.05 14.60
CA ALA A 61 -19.85 5.26 13.66
C ALA A 61 -18.95 6.46 14.06
N VAL A 62 -19.55 7.57 14.47
CA VAL A 62 -18.79 8.74 14.96
C VAL A 62 -18.02 8.41 16.24
N LEU A 63 -18.64 7.68 17.17
CA LEU A 63 -17.98 7.23 18.40
C LEU A 63 -16.81 6.28 18.09
N SER A 64 -17.00 5.34 17.16
CA SER A 64 -15.94 4.46 16.67
C SER A 64 -14.77 5.24 16.07
N ALA A 65 -15.03 6.27 15.26
CA ALA A 65 -13.99 7.11 14.68
C ALA A 65 -13.13 7.76 15.76
N TRP A 66 -13.76 8.35 16.78
CA TRP A 66 -13.06 8.92 17.92
C TRP A 66 -12.26 7.87 18.70
N LEU A 67 -12.82 6.68 18.94
CA LEU A 67 -12.12 5.60 19.63
C LEU A 67 -10.86 5.13 18.87
N VAL A 68 -10.94 4.99 17.54
CA VAL A 68 -9.80 4.62 16.72
C VAL A 68 -8.71 5.71 16.74
N VAL A 69 -9.10 6.99 16.67
CA VAL A 69 -8.16 8.11 16.77
C VAL A 69 -7.48 8.15 18.14
N PHE A 70 -8.25 8.03 19.23
CA PHE A 70 -7.67 8.01 20.58
C PHE A 70 -6.78 6.79 20.82
N ASN A 71 -7.14 5.62 20.28
CA ASN A 71 -6.29 4.43 20.33
C ASN A 71 -4.97 4.65 19.57
N ALA A 72 -5.02 5.27 18.38
CA ALA A 72 -3.80 5.61 17.63
C ALA A 72 -2.90 6.59 18.39
N LEU A 73 -3.48 7.63 19.02
CA LEU A 73 -2.74 8.56 19.89
C LEU A 73 -2.13 7.84 21.09
N TRP A 74 -2.87 6.93 21.72
CA TRP A 74 -2.39 6.12 22.84
C TRP A 74 -1.21 5.22 22.45
N ILE A 75 -1.27 4.58 21.28
CA ILE A 75 -0.15 3.83 20.70
C ILE A 75 1.07 4.73 20.51
N GLY A 76 0.88 5.96 20.02
CA GLY A 76 1.95 6.95 19.87
C GLY A 76 2.58 7.32 21.21
N LEU A 77 1.77 7.68 22.22
CA LEU A 77 2.24 8.07 23.55
C LEU A 77 3.00 6.94 24.26
N SER A 78 2.46 5.73 24.26
CA SER A 78 3.14 4.56 24.84
C SER A 78 4.44 4.24 24.12
N THR A 79 4.51 4.43 22.80
CA THR A 79 5.74 4.21 22.02
C THR A 79 6.79 5.28 22.32
N ASP A 80 6.42 6.56 22.38
CA ASP A 80 7.32 7.67 22.73
C ASP A 80 7.83 7.53 24.17
N TRP A 81 6.98 7.11 25.10
CA TRP A 81 7.39 6.86 26.48
C TRP A 81 8.44 5.75 26.56
N VAL A 82 8.22 4.61 25.91
CA VAL A 82 9.20 3.51 25.87
C VAL A 82 10.52 3.95 25.21
N ALA A 83 10.46 4.80 24.19
CA ALA A 83 11.64 5.33 23.53
C ALA A 83 12.46 6.27 24.44
N ARG A 84 11.80 7.14 25.21
CA ARG A 84 12.45 8.08 26.15
C ARG A 84 12.91 7.40 27.43
N ASN A 85 12.20 6.38 27.89
CA ASN A 85 12.41 5.68 29.15
C ASN A 85 12.86 4.22 28.93
N TRP A 86 13.80 4.00 28.01
CA TRP A 86 14.23 2.67 27.55
C TRP A 86 14.72 1.70 28.65
N SER A 87 15.19 2.21 29.79
CA SER A 87 15.70 1.41 30.91
C SER A 87 14.72 1.24 32.07
N GLN A 88 13.57 1.92 32.04
CA GLN A 88 12.56 1.86 33.09
C GLN A 88 11.42 0.92 32.67
N ASN A 89 10.89 0.16 33.63
CA ASN A 89 9.70 -0.65 33.39
C ASN A 89 8.51 0.26 33.09
N MET A 90 7.70 -0.14 32.11
CA MET A 90 6.50 0.61 31.75
C MET A 90 5.52 0.61 32.93
N PRO A 91 5.00 1.77 33.36
CA PRO A 91 4.01 1.85 34.42
C PRO A 91 2.77 1.01 34.15
N ASP A 92 2.21 0.38 35.18
CA ASP A 92 1.05 -0.53 35.04
C ASP A 92 -0.20 0.14 34.44
N TRP A 93 -0.35 1.45 34.60
CA TRP A 93 -1.47 2.20 34.02
C TRP A 93 -1.48 2.21 32.49
N PHE A 94 -0.31 2.07 31.84
CA PHE A 94 -0.28 1.89 30.40
C PHE A 94 -0.91 0.56 29.97
N HIS A 95 -0.68 -0.50 30.74
CA HIS A 95 -1.29 -1.80 30.48
C HIS A 95 -2.81 -1.77 30.66
N TYR A 96 -3.31 -1.09 31.70
CA TYR A 96 -4.76 -0.92 31.86
C TYR A 96 -5.39 -0.16 30.69
N GLY A 97 -4.71 0.86 30.16
CA GLY A 97 -5.18 1.58 28.97
C GLY A 97 -5.21 0.70 27.71
N ASP A 98 -4.17 -0.10 27.47
CA ASP A 98 -4.16 -1.04 26.33
C ASP A 98 -5.32 -2.05 26.41
N TRP A 99 -5.63 -2.57 27.61
CA TRP A 99 -6.80 -3.42 27.84
C TRP A 99 -8.12 -2.70 27.60
N ALA A 100 -8.27 -1.46 28.07
CA ALA A 100 -9.47 -0.66 27.86
C ALA A 100 -9.74 -0.41 26.36
N PHE A 101 -8.72 -0.07 25.59
CA PHE A 101 -8.83 0.10 24.12
C PHE A 101 -9.11 -1.21 23.39
N CYS A 102 -8.58 -2.34 23.88
CA CYS A 102 -8.89 -3.65 23.29
C CYS A 102 -10.36 -4.04 23.54
N ILE A 103 -10.84 -3.87 24.77
CA ILE A 103 -12.24 -4.18 25.13
C ILE A 103 -13.21 -3.29 24.34
N SER A 104 -12.90 -1.99 24.19
CA SER A 104 -13.74 -1.10 23.39
C SER A 104 -13.77 -1.50 21.91
N ALA A 105 -12.62 -1.92 21.34
CA ALA A 105 -12.55 -2.40 19.96
C ALA A 105 -13.32 -3.72 19.74
N ILE A 106 -13.28 -4.64 20.71
CA ILE A 106 -14.10 -5.88 20.67
C ILE A 106 -15.58 -5.54 20.74
N GLY A 107 -15.98 -4.67 21.67
CA GLY A 107 -17.37 -4.26 21.84
C GLY A 107 -17.92 -3.56 20.59
N GLU A 108 -17.12 -2.66 20.00
CA GLU A 108 -17.43 -1.99 18.74
C GLU A 108 -17.65 -3.00 17.60
N LEU A 109 -16.71 -3.93 17.41
CA LEU A 109 -16.81 -4.97 16.38
C LEU A 109 -18.05 -5.83 16.59
N PHE A 110 -18.35 -6.19 17.84
CA PHE A 110 -19.52 -6.99 18.18
C PHE A 110 -20.84 -6.25 17.89
N ILE A 111 -20.93 -4.95 18.21
CA ILE A 111 -22.10 -4.12 17.89
C ILE A 111 -22.31 -4.05 16.38
N ARG A 112 -21.24 -3.84 15.61
CA ARG A 112 -21.29 -3.82 14.13
C ARG A 112 -21.75 -5.18 13.57
N MET A 113 -21.20 -6.28 14.07
CA MET A 113 -21.61 -7.63 13.71
C MET A 113 -23.09 -7.90 14.02
N CYS A 114 -23.59 -7.48 15.19
CA CYS A 114 -25.00 -7.64 15.55
C CYS A 114 -25.92 -6.78 14.68
N GLY A 115 -25.48 -5.59 14.29
CA GLY A 115 -26.24 -4.66 13.46
C GLY A 115 -26.38 -5.13 12.00
N GLN A 116 -25.32 -5.70 11.43
CA GLN A 116 -25.26 -6.17 10.03
C GLN A 116 -25.58 -7.67 9.88
N GLY A 117 -25.51 -8.45 10.96
CA GLY A 117 -25.76 -9.90 10.94
C GLY A 117 -24.77 -10.67 10.06
N LEU A 118 -25.22 -11.77 9.43
CA LEU A 118 -24.42 -12.55 8.47
C LEU A 118 -24.03 -11.74 7.22
N HIS A 119 -24.73 -10.63 6.96
CA HIS A 119 -24.44 -9.75 5.83
C HIS A 119 -23.07 -9.07 5.95
N PHE A 120 -22.53 -8.98 7.18
CA PHE A 120 -21.22 -8.43 7.51
C PHE A 120 -20.06 -9.02 6.66
N PHE A 121 -20.16 -10.30 6.28
CA PHE A 121 -19.10 -11.01 5.56
C PHE A 121 -19.35 -11.16 4.05
N TYR A 122 -20.49 -10.72 3.52
CA TYR A 122 -20.86 -10.93 2.11
C TYR A 122 -21.25 -9.64 1.34
N GLU A 123 -21.38 -8.47 1.97
CA GLU A 123 -21.56 -7.18 1.25
C GLU A 123 -20.30 -6.73 0.50
N ASP A 124 -20.47 -5.77 -0.41
CA ASP A 124 -19.40 -5.03 -1.10
C ASP A 124 -18.26 -4.55 -0.18
N HIS A 125 -18.52 -4.34 1.12
CA HIS A 125 -17.55 -3.86 2.11
C HIS A 125 -16.90 -4.96 2.97
N TRP A 126 -17.12 -6.25 2.66
CA TRP A 126 -16.65 -7.37 3.47
C TRP A 126 -15.13 -7.37 3.72
N ARG A 127 -14.33 -6.85 2.79
CA ARG A 127 -12.87 -6.78 2.91
C ARG A 127 -12.42 -5.90 4.08
N TRP A 128 -13.08 -4.77 4.27
CA TRP A 128 -12.78 -3.83 5.37
C TRP A 128 -13.25 -4.37 6.71
N ASN A 129 -14.41 -5.03 6.71
CA ASN A 129 -14.95 -5.74 7.86
C ASN A 129 -14.04 -6.91 8.30
N LEU A 130 -13.51 -7.67 7.35
CA LEU A 130 -12.53 -8.74 7.61
C LEU A 130 -11.20 -8.16 8.11
N PHE A 131 -10.72 -7.08 7.51
CA PHE A 131 -9.53 -6.38 7.97
C PHE A 131 -9.66 -5.92 9.43
N ASP A 132 -10.75 -5.25 9.78
CA ASP A 132 -11.05 -4.82 11.16
C ASP A 132 -11.09 -6.02 12.12
N THR A 133 -11.70 -7.14 11.69
CA THR A 133 -11.76 -8.38 12.48
C THR A 133 -10.38 -8.95 12.76
N ILE A 134 -9.51 -9.03 11.74
CA ILE A 134 -8.12 -9.51 11.89
C ILE A 134 -7.34 -8.57 12.83
N VAL A 135 -7.52 -7.27 12.69
CA VAL A 135 -6.81 -6.30 13.54
C VAL A 135 -7.25 -6.42 15.00
N VAL A 136 -8.53 -6.61 15.29
CA VAL A 136 -9.00 -6.84 16.68
C VAL A 136 -8.51 -8.20 17.20
N ALA A 137 -8.54 -9.25 16.38
CA ALA A 137 -8.03 -10.56 16.78
C ALA A 137 -6.53 -10.52 17.15
N THR A 138 -5.74 -9.78 16.39
CA THR A 138 -4.31 -9.60 16.68
C THR A 138 -4.05 -8.74 17.92
N GLN A 139 -4.92 -7.76 18.23
CA GLN A 139 -4.86 -7.02 19.50
C GLN A 139 -5.07 -7.97 20.70
N VAL A 140 -6.05 -8.86 20.60
CA VAL A 140 -6.32 -9.86 21.64
C VAL A 140 -5.15 -10.83 21.78
N ALA A 141 -4.58 -11.30 20.66
CA ALA A 141 -3.44 -12.22 20.69
C ALA A 141 -2.19 -11.59 21.32
N ASP A 142 -1.92 -10.30 21.02
CA ASP A 142 -0.80 -9.55 21.58
C ASP A 142 -0.92 -9.37 23.11
N LEU A 143 -2.10 -8.93 23.57
CA LEU A 143 -2.36 -8.78 25.01
C LEU A 143 -2.38 -10.13 25.73
N GLY A 144 -3.02 -11.15 25.14
CA GLY A 144 -3.04 -12.51 25.69
C GLY A 144 -1.64 -13.12 25.79
N GLY A 145 -0.81 -12.92 24.76
CA GLY A 145 0.59 -13.34 24.76
C GLY A 145 1.38 -12.69 25.90
N SER A 146 1.18 -11.39 26.13
CA SER A 146 1.85 -10.67 27.23
C SER A 146 1.48 -11.20 28.62
N VAL A 147 0.23 -11.64 28.82
CA VAL A 147 -0.22 -12.26 30.08
C VAL A 147 0.36 -13.65 30.25
N LEU A 148 0.38 -14.45 29.18
CA LEU A 148 0.93 -15.79 29.20
C LEU A 148 2.43 -15.78 29.51
N GLU A 149 3.17 -14.84 28.93
CA GLU A 149 4.60 -14.67 29.18
C GLU A 149 4.90 -14.31 30.65
N ARG A 150 4.14 -13.36 31.23
CA ARG A 150 4.24 -12.99 32.65
C ARG A 150 3.93 -14.18 33.57
N SER A 151 2.94 -14.99 33.19
CA SER A 151 2.52 -16.15 33.96
C SER A 151 3.53 -17.30 33.89
N ALA A 152 4.19 -17.49 32.74
CA ALA A 152 5.15 -18.56 32.53
C ALA A 152 6.54 -18.25 33.11
N THR A 153 6.94 -16.98 33.15
CA THR A 153 8.29 -16.57 33.59
C THR A 153 8.35 -16.12 35.04
N GLY A 154 7.20 -15.93 35.71
CA GLY A 154 7.13 -15.62 37.14
C GLY A 154 7.77 -14.27 37.55
N GLY A 155 8.06 -13.40 36.58
CA GLY A 155 8.70 -12.10 36.81
C GLY A 155 8.55 -11.15 35.60
N PRO A 156 9.07 -9.92 35.68
CA PRO A 156 9.12 -9.01 34.54
C PRO A 156 10.12 -9.57 33.53
N SER A 157 9.64 -10.28 32.52
CA SER A 157 10.49 -10.93 31.53
C SER A 157 11.10 -9.94 30.54
N HIS A 158 12.38 -10.15 30.23
CA HIS A 158 13.01 -9.56 29.07
C HIS A 158 12.45 -10.21 27.78
N PRO A 159 12.08 -9.42 26.76
CA PRO A 159 11.43 -9.91 25.54
C PRO A 159 12.44 -10.68 24.68
N SER A 160 12.61 -11.97 24.95
CA SER A 160 13.54 -12.86 24.26
C SER A 160 12.87 -13.78 23.24
N LEU A 161 11.57 -13.60 22.98
CA LEU A 161 10.85 -14.35 21.95
C LEU A 161 10.74 -13.51 20.67
N GLN A 162 11.40 -13.99 19.61
CA GLN A 162 11.41 -13.37 18.28
C GLN A 162 9.99 -13.10 17.71
N GLY A 163 8.97 -13.86 18.16
CA GLY A 163 7.56 -13.63 17.81
C GLY A 163 6.98 -12.29 18.30
N LEU A 164 7.47 -11.75 19.43
CA LEU A 164 7.06 -10.44 19.94
C LEU A 164 7.50 -9.30 18.99
N ARG A 165 8.54 -9.50 18.16
CA ARG A 165 8.97 -8.50 17.17
C ARG A 165 7.97 -8.36 16.02
N VAL A 166 7.36 -9.47 15.60
CA VAL A 166 6.33 -9.46 14.55
C VAL A 166 5.05 -8.82 15.08
N LEU A 167 4.67 -9.11 16.34
CA LEU A 167 3.52 -8.48 17.00
C LEU A 167 3.66 -6.94 17.10
N LYS A 168 4.89 -6.41 17.21
CA LYS A 168 5.14 -4.96 17.12
C LYS A 168 4.78 -4.37 15.75
N LEU A 169 5.02 -5.07 14.65
CA LEU A 169 4.62 -4.61 13.31
C LEU A 169 3.09 -4.66 13.15
N VAL A 170 2.45 -5.65 13.76
CA VAL A 170 0.98 -5.76 13.78
C VAL A 170 0.31 -4.60 14.49
N ARG A 171 1.02 -3.91 15.41
CA ARG A 171 0.55 -2.67 16.04
C ARG A 171 0.28 -1.56 15.01
N ILE A 172 1.02 -1.53 13.89
CA ILE A 172 0.82 -0.56 12.80
C ILE A 172 -0.53 -0.79 12.10
N LEU A 173 -0.96 -2.05 11.97
CA LEU A 173 -2.27 -2.38 11.38
C LEU A 173 -3.44 -1.80 12.19
N ARG A 174 -3.25 -1.56 13.49
CA ARG A 174 -4.24 -0.88 14.35
C ARG A 174 -4.46 0.57 13.92
N ILE A 175 -3.39 1.27 13.56
CA ILE A 175 -3.45 2.64 13.04
C ILE A 175 -4.10 2.64 11.66
N ALA A 176 -3.83 1.61 10.85
CA ALA A 176 -4.47 1.45 9.55
C ALA A 176 -6.00 1.28 9.63
N ARG A 177 -6.61 0.95 10.79
CA ARG A 177 -8.08 1.02 10.98
C ARG A 177 -8.65 2.42 10.81
N ILE A 178 -7.85 3.48 10.89
CA ILE A 178 -8.30 4.83 10.52
C ILE A 178 -8.87 4.80 9.09
N ALA A 179 -8.25 4.05 8.18
CA ALA A 179 -8.75 3.89 6.82
C ALA A 179 -10.14 3.25 6.71
N SER A 180 -10.48 2.31 7.61
CA SER A 180 -11.78 1.64 7.56
C SER A 180 -12.90 2.53 8.12
N VAL A 181 -12.58 3.51 8.97
CA VAL A 181 -13.58 4.39 9.59
C VAL A 181 -13.83 5.66 8.77
N PHE A 182 -12.83 6.15 8.02
CA PHE A 182 -12.98 7.34 7.16
C PHE A 182 -13.30 6.93 5.71
N PRO A 183 -14.53 7.20 5.20
CA PRO A 183 -14.95 6.81 3.87
C PRO A 183 -14.02 7.32 2.75
N GLU A 184 -13.56 8.56 2.88
CA GLU A 184 -12.70 9.21 1.92
C GLU A 184 -11.33 8.52 1.83
N LEU A 185 -10.83 8.01 2.96
CA LEU A 185 -9.53 7.35 3.04
C LEU A 185 -9.55 5.96 2.40
N HIS A 186 -10.62 5.17 2.59
CA HIS A 186 -10.69 3.87 1.93
C HIS A 186 -10.82 3.99 0.41
N ILE A 187 -11.52 5.02 -0.09
CA ILE A 187 -11.63 5.29 -1.52
C ILE A 187 -10.24 5.63 -2.08
N LEU A 188 -9.50 6.49 -1.40
CA LEU A 188 -8.12 6.84 -1.78
C LEU A 188 -7.22 5.59 -1.80
N ILE A 189 -7.30 4.75 -0.77
CA ILE A 189 -6.53 3.50 -0.69
C ILE A 189 -6.92 2.55 -1.83
N SER A 190 -8.20 2.48 -2.20
CA SER A 190 -8.63 1.65 -3.32
C SER A 190 -7.96 2.08 -4.63
N TYR A 191 -7.90 3.39 -4.90
CA TYR A 191 -7.16 3.91 -6.05
C TYR A 191 -5.65 3.63 -5.97
N ILE A 192 -5.05 3.71 -4.77
CA ILE A 192 -3.64 3.33 -4.57
C ILE A 192 -3.44 1.85 -4.90
N MET A 193 -4.30 0.96 -4.39
CA MET A 193 -4.20 -0.48 -4.64
C MET A 193 -4.34 -0.81 -6.13
N ASP A 194 -5.25 -0.14 -6.83
CA ASP A 194 -5.40 -0.29 -8.28
C ASP A 194 -4.12 0.17 -9.02
N SER A 195 -3.52 1.29 -8.60
CA SER A 195 -2.25 1.76 -9.16
C SER A 195 -1.07 0.84 -8.87
N LEU A 196 -1.05 0.20 -7.69
CA LEU A 196 -0.01 -0.75 -7.27
C LEU A 196 -0.02 -2.00 -8.15
N GLN A 197 -1.17 -2.42 -8.68
CA GLN A 197 -1.22 -3.55 -9.62
C GLN A 197 -0.43 -3.25 -10.90
N SER A 198 -0.59 -2.05 -11.46
CA SER A 198 0.19 -1.63 -12.64
C SER A 198 1.67 -1.47 -12.31
N LEU A 199 1.97 -0.87 -11.15
CA LEU A 199 3.34 -0.72 -10.66
C LEU A 199 4.01 -2.09 -10.46
N PHE A 200 3.30 -3.08 -9.94
CA PHE A 200 3.81 -4.44 -9.75
C PHE A 200 4.27 -5.04 -11.06
N TRP A 201 3.45 -4.99 -12.12
CA TRP A 201 3.84 -5.49 -13.43
C TRP A 201 5.01 -4.72 -14.04
N THR A 202 5.06 -3.41 -13.80
CA THR A 202 6.20 -2.57 -14.21
C THR A 202 7.48 -3.00 -13.49
N MET A 203 7.41 -3.28 -12.18
CA MET A 203 8.54 -3.78 -11.39
C MET A 203 8.98 -5.17 -11.85
N VAL A 204 8.04 -6.07 -12.15
CA VAL A 204 8.34 -7.38 -12.74
C VAL A 204 9.09 -7.23 -14.06
N LEU A 205 8.66 -6.31 -14.92
CA LEU A 205 9.33 -6.03 -16.19
C LEU A 205 10.75 -5.48 -15.98
N ILE A 206 10.94 -4.50 -15.07
CA ILE A 206 12.26 -3.96 -14.74
C ILE A 206 13.17 -5.08 -14.20
N PHE A 207 12.65 -5.92 -13.32
CA PHE A 207 13.41 -7.04 -12.76
C PHE A 207 13.77 -8.08 -13.84
N ALA A 208 12.87 -8.39 -14.77
CA ALA A 208 13.15 -9.28 -15.88
C ALA A 208 14.22 -8.72 -16.83
N CYS A 209 14.19 -7.41 -17.12
CA CYS A 209 15.22 -6.74 -17.90
C CYS A 209 16.58 -6.74 -17.19
N LEU A 210 16.61 -6.42 -15.89
CA LEU A 210 17.81 -6.50 -15.05
C LEU A 210 18.39 -7.91 -15.08
N TYR A 211 17.55 -8.92 -14.83
CA TYR A 211 17.96 -10.32 -14.86
C TYR A 211 18.57 -10.72 -16.20
N ALA A 212 17.94 -10.36 -17.33
CA ALA A 212 18.45 -10.68 -18.66
C ALA A 212 19.85 -10.08 -18.91
N VAL A 213 20.05 -8.80 -18.59
CA VAL A 213 21.34 -8.13 -18.74
C VAL A 213 22.37 -8.71 -17.76
N SER A 214 21.98 -8.99 -16.52
CA SER A 214 22.84 -9.61 -15.53
C SER A 214 23.34 -10.98 -15.99
N VAL A 215 22.47 -11.83 -16.54
CA VAL A 215 22.87 -13.14 -17.07
C VAL A 215 23.93 -12.98 -18.15
N VAL A 216 23.74 -12.06 -19.10
CA VAL A 216 24.70 -11.82 -20.18
C VAL A 216 26.05 -11.36 -19.62
N ILE A 217 26.08 -10.38 -18.71
CA ILE A 217 27.32 -9.87 -18.13
C ILE A 217 28.02 -10.94 -17.28
N THR A 218 27.29 -11.66 -16.43
CA THR A 218 27.85 -12.73 -15.60
C THR A 218 28.40 -13.87 -16.45
N GLN A 219 27.76 -14.21 -17.57
CA GLN A 219 28.30 -15.19 -18.53
C GLN A 219 29.62 -14.72 -19.14
N LEU A 220 29.69 -13.46 -19.61
CA LEU A 220 30.91 -12.87 -20.16
C LEU A 220 32.06 -12.87 -19.13
N VAL A 221 31.77 -12.51 -17.89
CA VAL A 221 32.76 -12.55 -16.78
C VAL A 221 33.18 -13.98 -16.48
N SER A 222 32.26 -14.94 -16.54
CA SER A 222 32.56 -16.35 -16.33
C SER A 222 33.45 -16.91 -17.44
N ASP A 223 33.17 -16.58 -18.69
CA ASP A 223 33.98 -16.98 -19.84
C ASP A 223 35.39 -16.37 -19.76
N HIS A 224 35.50 -15.10 -19.36
CA HIS A 224 36.80 -14.44 -19.13
C HIS A 224 37.59 -15.09 -17.99
N LYS A 225 36.93 -15.46 -16.88
CA LYS A 225 37.55 -16.20 -15.77
C LYS A 225 38.13 -17.53 -16.25
N ILE A 226 37.40 -18.25 -17.12
CA ILE A 226 37.84 -19.53 -17.67
C ILE A 226 39.02 -19.34 -18.63
N ALA A 227 38.96 -18.33 -19.51
CA ALA A 227 40.00 -18.06 -20.49
C ALA A 227 41.34 -17.65 -19.87
N VAL A 228 41.31 -16.87 -18.79
CA VAL A 228 42.50 -16.36 -18.12
C VAL A 228 43.08 -17.35 -17.09
N GLY A 229 42.25 -18.22 -16.52
CA GLY A 229 42.66 -19.15 -15.47
C GLY A 229 42.93 -18.47 -14.11
N LYS A 230 43.12 -19.28 -13.05
CA LYS A 230 43.24 -18.76 -11.68
C LYS A 230 44.43 -17.81 -11.49
N GLU A 231 45.59 -18.17 -12.01
CA GLU A 231 46.82 -17.39 -11.86
C GLU A 231 46.71 -16.00 -12.52
N GLY A 232 46.05 -15.90 -13.68
CA GLY A 232 45.83 -14.62 -14.34
C GLY A 232 44.69 -13.77 -13.76
N MET A 233 43.84 -14.35 -12.90
CA MET A 233 42.85 -13.58 -12.13
C MET A 233 43.48 -12.95 -10.88
N GLU A 234 44.43 -13.64 -10.24
CA GLU A 234 45.16 -13.15 -9.04
C GLU A 234 46.24 -12.11 -9.40
N ALA A 235 46.88 -12.22 -10.57
CA ALA A 235 47.93 -11.29 -11.00
C ALA A 235 47.39 -9.96 -11.60
N GLY A 236 46.10 -9.87 -11.91
CA GLY A 236 45.55 -8.85 -12.82
C GLY A 236 44.76 -7.70 -12.19
N GLY A 237 44.68 -7.57 -10.87
CA GLY A 237 43.93 -6.46 -10.23
C GLY A 237 42.43 -6.44 -10.58
N LYS A 238 41.82 -7.61 -10.78
CA LYS A 238 40.42 -7.76 -11.24
C LYS A 238 39.38 -7.77 -10.10
N GLU A 239 39.79 -7.37 -8.90
CA GLU A 239 38.98 -7.47 -7.68
C GLU A 239 37.70 -6.61 -7.78
N GLU A 240 37.81 -5.38 -8.29
CA GLU A 240 36.66 -4.48 -8.48
C GLU A 240 35.63 -5.04 -9.49
N MET A 241 36.10 -5.63 -10.60
CA MET A 241 35.21 -6.30 -11.56
C MET A 241 34.49 -7.50 -10.92
N LEU A 242 35.16 -8.24 -10.03
CA LEU A 242 34.59 -9.39 -9.35
C LEU A 242 33.65 -9.01 -8.20
N GLU A 243 33.87 -7.86 -7.57
CA GLU A 243 32.96 -7.32 -6.57
C GLU A 243 31.58 -7.03 -7.20
N PHE A 244 31.56 -6.35 -8.35
CA PHE A 244 30.31 -6.00 -9.03
C PHE A 244 29.71 -7.14 -9.87
N PHE A 245 30.55 -7.95 -10.52
CA PHE A 245 30.11 -8.94 -11.52
C PHE A 245 30.52 -10.39 -11.21
N GLY A 246 30.91 -10.67 -9.96
CA GLY A 246 31.41 -11.96 -9.53
C GLY A 246 30.39 -13.10 -9.65
N SER A 247 29.13 -12.82 -9.34
CA SER A 247 28.00 -13.75 -9.41
C SER A 247 26.77 -13.06 -9.99
N LEU A 248 25.72 -13.85 -10.26
CA LEU A 248 24.50 -13.35 -10.89
C LEU A 248 23.74 -12.37 -9.98
N ASP A 249 23.66 -12.67 -8.69
CA ASP A 249 23.00 -11.86 -7.68
C ASP A 249 23.75 -10.54 -7.41
N THR A 250 25.09 -10.57 -7.33
CA THR A 250 25.88 -9.33 -7.19
C THR A 250 25.77 -8.48 -8.44
N THR A 251 25.77 -9.08 -9.63
CA THR A 251 25.56 -8.37 -10.90
C THR A 251 24.18 -7.71 -10.93
N MET A 252 23.14 -8.41 -10.50
CA MET A 252 21.77 -7.91 -10.48
C MET A 252 21.60 -6.74 -9.50
N ILE A 253 22.17 -6.84 -8.30
CA ILE A 253 22.16 -5.75 -7.32
C ILE A 253 22.96 -4.56 -7.85
N SER A 254 24.12 -4.80 -8.47
CA SER A 254 24.97 -3.77 -9.05
C SER A 254 24.26 -2.99 -10.16
N LEU A 255 23.60 -3.68 -11.09
CA LEU A 255 22.79 -3.04 -12.13
C LEU A 255 21.57 -2.32 -11.56
N TYR A 256 20.95 -2.85 -10.50
CA TYR A 256 19.86 -2.16 -9.80
C TYR A 256 20.34 -0.86 -9.15
N MET A 257 21.51 -0.85 -8.49
CA MET A 257 22.12 0.36 -7.91
C MET A 257 22.37 1.44 -8.97
N VAL A 258 22.71 1.04 -10.19
CA VAL A 258 22.86 1.99 -11.31
C VAL A 258 21.54 2.61 -11.73
N ILE A 259 20.47 1.81 -11.86
CA ILE A 259 19.13 2.33 -12.23
C ILE A 259 18.56 3.20 -11.09
N SER A 260 18.79 2.84 -9.83
CA SER A 260 18.28 3.57 -8.66
C SER A 260 19.13 4.77 -8.26
N GLU A 261 20.13 5.15 -9.07
CA GLU A 261 21.10 6.21 -8.80
C GLU A 261 21.89 6.06 -7.49
N GLY A 262 22.07 4.81 -7.02
CA GLY A 262 22.90 4.51 -5.85
C GLY A 262 24.40 4.60 -6.14
N ILE A 263 24.83 4.19 -7.34
CA ILE A 263 26.22 4.28 -7.82
C ILE A 263 26.22 4.78 -9.27
N HIS A 264 27.21 5.58 -9.64
CA HIS A 264 27.31 6.08 -11.02
C HIS A 264 27.67 4.93 -11.98
N TRP A 265 26.94 4.80 -13.08
CA TRP A 265 27.13 3.72 -14.07
C TRP A 265 28.57 3.55 -14.58
N LYS A 266 29.34 4.65 -14.62
CA LYS A 266 30.76 4.64 -14.97
C LYS A 266 31.60 3.78 -14.02
N GLU A 267 31.32 3.83 -12.72
CA GLU A 267 32.08 3.09 -11.70
C GLU A 267 31.93 1.57 -11.89
N LEU A 268 30.78 1.12 -12.38
CA LEU A 268 30.57 -0.29 -12.74
C LEU A 268 31.15 -0.63 -14.12
N MET A 269 31.05 0.30 -15.07
CA MET A 269 31.45 0.07 -16.45
C MET A 269 32.98 0.05 -16.62
N ASP A 270 33.72 0.93 -15.94
CA ASP A 270 35.16 1.09 -16.14
C ASP A 270 35.95 -0.20 -15.86
N PRO A 271 35.75 -0.90 -14.71
CA PRO A 271 36.44 -2.17 -14.45
C PRO A 271 36.13 -3.25 -15.50
N LEU A 272 34.91 -3.26 -16.04
CA LEU A 272 34.49 -4.23 -17.05
C LEU A 272 35.06 -3.90 -18.44
N ALA A 273 35.09 -2.61 -18.81
CA ALA A 273 35.61 -2.13 -20.09
C ALA A 273 37.14 -2.27 -20.20
N GLU A 274 37.87 -2.06 -19.10
CA GLU A 274 39.33 -2.25 -19.06
C GLU A 274 39.71 -3.72 -19.25
N ASN A 275 38.88 -4.65 -18.77
CA ASN A 275 39.15 -6.08 -18.81
C ASN A 275 38.64 -6.79 -20.08
N MET A 276 37.55 -6.30 -20.70
CA MET A 276 36.86 -6.97 -21.82
C MET A 276 36.78 -6.14 -23.11
N GLY A 277 37.21 -4.88 -23.06
CA GLY A 277 37.23 -3.97 -24.20
C GLY A 277 36.07 -2.97 -24.25
N SER A 278 36.24 -1.93 -25.07
CA SER A 278 35.36 -0.76 -25.12
C SER A 278 33.93 -1.02 -25.60
N TRP A 279 33.64 -2.19 -26.19
CA TRP A 279 32.29 -2.52 -26.66
C TRP A 279 31.28 -2.67 -25.51
N VAL A 280 31.75 -3.04 -24.31
CA VAL A 280 30.93 -3.11 -23.08
C VAL A 280 30.32 -1.75 -22.74
N ARG A 281 31.01 -0.65 -23.09
CA ARG A 281 30.50 0.72 -22.87
C ARG A 281 29.19 0.96 -23.63
N VAL A 282 29.05 0.39 -24.82
CA VAL A 282 27.82 0.50 -25.63
C VAL A 282 26.65 -0.21 -24.94
N VAL A 283 26.90 -1.37 -24.33
CA VAL A 283 25.87 -2.13 -23.58
C VAL A 283 25.36 -1.34 -22.38
N PHE A 284 26.27 -0.75 -21.59
CA PHE A 284 25.91 0.06 -20.43
C PHE A 284 25.19 1.37 -20.82
N VAL A 285 25.58 1.99 -21.93
CA VAL A 285 24.89 3.18 -22.46
C VAL A 285 23.48 2.83 -22.96
N ALA A 286 23.31 1.71 -23.66
CA ALA A 286 21.99 1.25 -24.09
C ALA A 286 21.09 0.90 -22.90
N PHE A 287 21.64 0.24 -21.88
CA PHE A 287 20.94 -0.14 -20.66
C PHE A 287 20.50 1.06 -19.82
N THR A 288 21.35 2.08 -19.68
CA THR A 288 21.04 3.29 -18.91
C THR A 288 20.13 4.28 -19.65
N GLY A 289 19.73 3.98 -20.90
CA GLY A 289 18.63 4.63 -21.59
C GLY A 289 18.71 6.16 -21.58
N ASN A 290 19.64 6.74 -22.35
CA ASN A 290 19.71 8.18 -22.62
C ASN A 290 19.96 9.11 -21.40
N LYS A 291 21.06 8.90 -20.66
CA LYS A 291 21.80 10.04 -20.05
C LYS A 291 22.64 10.80 -21.11
N LEU A 292 22.10 11.00 -22.31
CA LEU A 292 22.76 11.74 -23.41
C LEU A 292 23.04 13.21 -23.02
N GLU A 293 22.22 13.82 -22.16
CA GLU A 293 22.46 15.17 -21.65
C GLU A 293 23.70 15.26 -20.75
N CYS A 294 23.97 14.22 -19.97
CA CYS A 294 25.19 14.12 -19.15
C CYS A 294 26.42 13.81 -20.02
N TRP A 295 26.22 13.00 -21.07
CA TRP A 295 27.24 12.67 -22.05
C TRP A 295 27.72 13.94 -22.79
N ASN A 296 26.81 14.81 -23.24
CA ASN A 296 27.16 16.03 -23.97
C ASN A 296 28.02 17.00 -23.14
N LYS A 297 27.70 17.15 -21.85
CA LYS A 297 28.54 17.94 -20.93
C LYS A 297 29.93 17.34 -20.73
N GLN A 298 30.05 16.03 -20.73
CA GLN A 298 31.33 15.37 -20.46
C GLN A 298 32.30 15.40 -21.65
N TRP A 299 31.81 15.51 -22.89
CA TRP A 299 32.63 15.78 -24.08
C TRP A 299 33.21 17.20 -24.10
N GLU A 300 32.41 18.20 -23.72
CA GLU A 300 32.90 19.58 -23.57
C GLU A 300 34.05 19.69 -22.55
N TYR A 301 34.02 18.89 -21.47
CA TYR A 301 35.11 18.86 -20.48
C TYR A 301 36.35 18.07 -20.94
N MET A 302 36.21 17.13 -21.87
CA MET A 302 37.34 16.32 -22.38
C MET A 302 38.01 16.89 -23.63
N GLY A 303 37.50 18.01 -24.18
CA GLY A 303 38.16 18.74 -25.26
C GLY A 303 38.30 17.95 -26.56
N ILE A 304 37.33 17.07 -26.85
CA ILE A 304 37.18 16.37 -28.13
C ILE A 304 35.86 16.78 -28.76
#